data_AF-A0A942D1W3-F1
#
_entry.id   AF-A0A942D1W3-F1
#
_cell.length_a   1.000
_cell.length_b   1.000
_cell.length_c   1.000
_cell.angle_alpha   90.00
_cell.angle_beta   90.00
_cell.angle_gamma   90.00
#
_symmetry.space_group_name_H-M   'P 1'
#
loop_
_entity.id
_entity.type
_entity.pdbx_description
1 polymer ?
#
loop_
_entity_poly.entity_id
_entity_poly.type
_entity_poly.pdbx_seq_one_letter_code
_entity_poly.pdbx_strand_id
1 'polypeptide(L)'
;MAEVRVRAEGLRFPEGPVALADGSVLVCEIERGMLTRVTAAGEREVVAECGGGPNGAAPGPDGRIYVANNGGFDWDESAGFLICVACSLPIAGRVEAVDLATGETETLYTECDGRPLEAPNDIVFDATGGFYFTDSGHWRGRVEQSGAIYYAQPDGSSIVAVVESFPAPNGIGLSADGGRLYVSSTQAGRLWYWEVESPGVLRGGQTFFAPGNANFLWSPVTYALLDSLAVDAEGNVCQANILNGISVISPAGELLEDLPIDDPFTTNICFGGPDRRTAYVTGAGHGKLFEIEWPRAGAVLNFDLG
;
A
#
# COMPACT_ATOMS: atom_id res chain seq x y z
N MET A 1 -2.53 15.54 21.41
CA MET A 1 -2.64 14.46 20.42
C MET A 1 -3.66 14.90 19.41
N ALA A 2 -3.40 14.70 18.11
CA ALA A 2 -4.40 14.96 17.08
C ALA A 2 -5.67 14.14 17.37
N GLU A 3 -6.84 14.71 17.10
CA GLU A 3 -8.10 14.01 17.29
C GLU A 3 -8.23 12.93 16.20
N VAL A 4 -8.34 11.67 16.61
CA VAL A 4 -8.57 10.54 15.71
C VAL A 4 -10.08 10.31 15.63
N ARG A 5 -10.65 10.52 14.45
CA ARG A 5 -12.08 10.31 14.18
C ARG A 5 -12.27 9.05 13.36
N VAL A 6 -13.34 8.31 13.64
CA VAL A 6 -13.81 7.25 12.74
C VAL A 6 -14.67 7.89 11.64
N ARG A 7 -14.21 7.79 10.39
CA ARG A 7 -14.91 8.30 9.21
C ARG A 7 -15.95 7.33 8.70
N ALA A 8 -15.63 6.04 8.66
CA ALA A 8 -16.56 4.98 8.29
C ALA A 8 -16.23 3.68 9.03
N GLU A 9 -17.24 2.82 9.13
CA GLU A 9 -17.17 1.50 9.76
C GLU A 9 -17.85 0.44 8.88
N GLY A 10 -17.62 -0.83 9.23
CA GLY A 10 -18.21 -1.97 8.55
C GLY A 10 -17.61 -2.25 7.17
N LEU A 11 -16.45 -1.68 6.88
CA LEU A 11 -15.61 -2.10 5.76
C LEU A 11 -15.08 -3.52 6.03
N ARG A 12 -14.72 -4.27 5.00
CA ARG A 12 -14.25 -5.65 5.15
C ARG A 12 -12.78 -5.77 4.77
N PHE A 13 -11.93 -5.69 5.79
CA PHE A 13 -10.47 -5.61 5.66
C PHE A 13 -10.02 -4.46 4.72
N PRO A 14 -10.34 -3.19 5.05
CA PRO A 14 -9.98 -2.04 4.22
C PRO A 14 -8.47 -1.84 4.09
N GLU A 15 -8.05 -1.48 2.88
CA GLU A 15 -6.68 -1.27 2.43
C GLU A 15 -6.61 -0.22 1.31
N GLY A 16 -5.39 0.15 0.91
CA GLY A 16 -5.12 1.00 -0.26
C GLY A 16 -5.96 2.28 -0.35
N PRO A 17 -6.00 3.14 0.69
CA PRO A 17 -6.82 4.33 0.68
C PRO A 17 -6.30 5.34 -0.35
N VAL A 18 -7.19 5.89 -1.18
CA VAL A 18 -6.88 6.98 -2.12
C VAL A 18 -7.82 8.15 -1.87
N ALA A 19 -7.31 9.27 -1.39
CA ALA A 19 -8.10 10.48 -1.19
C ALA A 19 -8.44 11.14 -2.54
N LEU A 20 -9.66 11.70 -2.65
CA LEU A 20 -10.15 12.38 -3.86
C LEU A 20 -10.48 13.85 -3.57
N ALA A 21 -10.53 14.68 -4.62
CA ALA A 21 -10.76 16.12 -4.52
C ALA A 21 -12.10 16.51 -3.89
N ASP A 22 -13.10 15.63 -4.03
CA ASP A 22 -14.44 15.84 -3.47
C ASP A 22 -14.51 15.53 -1.96
N GLY A 23 -13.38 15.16 -1.35
CA GLY A 23 -13.27 14.79 0.06
C GLY A 23 -13.76 13.38 0.38
N SER A 24 -14.09 12.58 -0.64
CA SER A 24 -14.26 11.13 -0.51
C SER A 24 -12.91 10.41 -0.54
N VAL A 25 -12.92 9.17 -0.09
CA VAL A 25 -11.74 8.29 -0.06
C VAL A 25 -12.12 6.96 -0.67
N LEU A 26 -11.38 6.51 -1.67
CA LEU A 26 -11.49 5.13 -2.15
C LEU A 26 -10.72 4.22 -1.19
N VAL A 27 -11.24 3.03 -0.94
CA VAL A 27 -10.58 1.97 -0.20
C VAL A 27 -10.81 0.65 -0.90
N CYS A 28 -9.82 -0.21 -0.93
CA CYS A 28 -9.99 -1.59 -1.33
C CYS A 28 -10.49 -2.40 -0.12
N GLU A 29 -11.56 -3.17 -0.29
CA GLU A 29 -12.03 -4.13 0.71
C GLU A 29 -11.58 -5.54 0.27
N ILE A 30 -10.46 -6.02 0.83
CA ILE A 30 -9.84 -7.28 0.37
C ILE A 30 -10.83 -8.44 0.45
N GLU A 31 -11.55 -8.58 1.58
CA GLU A 31 -12.45 -9.73 1.80
C GLU A 31 -13.67 -9.70 0.86
N ARG A 32 -14.14 -8.50 0.49
CA ARG A 32 -15.28 -8.35 -0.43
C ARG A 32 -14.88 -8.40 -1.89
N GLY A 33 -13.60 -8.25 -2.22
CA GLY A 33 -13.16 -8.16 -3.61
C GLY A 33 -13.61 -6.87 -4.29
N MET A 34 -13.69 -5.75 -3.56
CA MET A 34 -14.32 -4.51 -4.04
C MET A 34 -13.42 -3.28 -3.88
N LEU A 35 -13.53 -2.35 -4.82
CA LEU A 35 -13.12 -0.97 -4.63
C LEU A 35 -14.35 -0.18 -4.17
N THR A 36 -14.27 0.43 -2.99
CA THR A 36 -15.38 1.11 -2.32
C THR A 36 -15.02 2.58 -2.09
N ARG A 37 -15.94 3.48 -2.41
CA ARG A 37 -15.86 4.90 -2.07
C ARG A 37 -16.49 5.14 -0.70
N VAL A 38 -15.78 5.82 0.18
CA VAL A 38 -16.27 6.39 1.43
C VAL A 38 -16.47 7.89 1.24
N THR A 39 -17.71 8.36 1.28
CA THR A 39 -18.04 9.76 0.97
C THR A 39 -17.58 10.75 2.03
N ALA A 40 -17.64 12.05 1.69
CA ALA A 40 -17.97 13.20 2.54
C ALA A 40 -18.47 12.91 3.98
N ALA A 41 -19.52 12.08 4.02
CA ALA A 41 -20.34 11.85 5.19
C ALA A 41 -20.05 10.50 5.86
N GLY A 42 -19.13 9.69 5.31
CA GLY A 42 -18.84 8.34 5.80
C GLY A 42 -19.75 7.25 5.20
N GLU A 43 -20.54 7.58 4.19
CA GLU A 43 -21.36 6.60 3.46
C GLU A 43 -20.47 5.78 2.52
N ARG A 44 -20.83 4.50 2.31
CA ARG A 44 -20.05 3.55 1.51
C ARG A 44 -20.77 3.23 0.21
N GLU A 45 -20.08 3.38 -0.90
CA GLU A 45 -20.59 3.13 -2.25
C GLU A 45 -19.62 2.21 -3.00
N VAL A 46 -20.12 1.13 -3.58
CA VAL A 46 -19.28 0.24 -4.39
C VAL A 46 -18.98 0.94 -5.71
N VAL A 47 -17.70 1.07 -6.04
CA VAL A 47 -17.23 1.65 -7.31
C VAL A 47 -16.98 0.55 -8.34
N ALA A 48 -16.31 -0.53 -7.93
CA ALA A 48 -16.01 -1.66 -8.82
C ALA A 48 -15.96 -2.98 -8.05
N GLU A 49 -16.36 -4.05 -8.74
CA GLU A 49 -16.16 -5.44 -8.31
C GLU A 49 -14.87 -5.97 -8.94
N CYS A 50 -13.75 -5.84 -8.22
CA CYS A 50 -12.46 -6.31 -8.71
C CYS A 50 -12.36 -7.84 -8.64
N GLY A 51 -13.04 -8.49 -7.69
CA GLY A 51 -12.82 -9.90 -7.36
C GLY A 51 -11.41 -10.14 -6.78
N GLY A 52 -11.12 -11.37 -6.37
CA GLY A 52 -9.86 -11.66 -5.66
C GLY A 52 -9.75 -10.86 -4.37
N GLY A 53 -8.59 -10.25 -4.14
CA GLY A 53 -8.31 -9.39 -3.00
C GLY A 53 -7.64 -8.09 -3.47
N PRO A 54 -8.41 -7.10 -3.95
CA PRO A 54 -7.85 -5.78 -4.25
C PRO A 54 -7.24 -5.23 -2.96
N ASN A 55 -6.01 -4.73 -3.02
CA ASN A 55 -5.23 -4.38 -1.85
C ASN A 55 -4.78 -2.91 -1.94
N GLY A 56 -3.54 -2.63 -2.32
CA GLY A 56 -3.08 -1.27 -2.58
C GLY A 56 -3.65 -0.70 -3.88
N ALA A 57 -3.83 0.62 -3.90
CA ALA A 57 -4.36 1.34 -5.04
C ALA A 57 -3.68 2.70 -5.21
N ALA A 58 -3.51 3.12 -6.46
CA ALA A 58 -2.96 4.43 -6.79
C ALA A 58 -3.62 5.02 -8.05
N PRO A 59 -3.82 6.35 -8.12
CA PRO A 59 -4.25 7.00 -9.34
C PRO A 59 -3.14 6.96 -10.40
N GLY A 60 -3.53 6.66 -11.64
CA GLY A 60 -2.63 6.68 -12.80
C GLY A 60 -2.73 7.95 -13.65
N PRO A 61 -1.86 8.10 -14.67
CA PRO A 61 -1.81 9.27 -15.55
C PRO A 61 -3.06 9.48 -16.41
N ASP A 62 -3.88 8.45 -16.58
CA ASP A 62 -5.11 8.47 -17.38
C ASP A 62 -6.37 8.70 -16.53
N GLY A 63 -6.21 8.94 -15.22
CA GLY A 63 -7.31 9.16 -14.29
C GLY A 63 -8.01 7.88 -13.80
N ARG A 64 -7.54 6.70 -14.20
CA ARG A 64 -7.98 5.41 -13.65
C ARG A 64 -7.29 5.12 -12.31
N ILE A 65 -7.87 4.20 -11.55
CA ILE A 65 -7.26 3.67 -10.32
C ILE A 65 -6.61 2.34 -10.62
N TYR A 66 -5.31 2.25 -10.40
CA TYR A 66 -4.54 1.03 -10.54
C TYR A 66 -4.55 0.29 -9.22
N VAL A 67 -4.82 -1.01 -9.27
CA VAL A 67 -5.00 -1.85 -8.09
C VAL A 67 -4.02 -3.02 -8.14
N ALA A 68 -3.26 -3.17 -7.06
CA ALA A 68 -2.52 -4.39 -6.79
C ALA A 68 -3.49 -5.40 -6.15
N ASN A 69 -3.79 -6.48 -6.87
CA ASN A 69 -4.76 -7.49 -6.42
C ASN A 69 -4.01 -8.75 -6.01
N ASN A 70 -3.99 -9.03 -4.70
CA ASN A 70 -3.25 -10.16 -4.13
C ASN A 70 -3.92 -11.52 -4.36
N GLY A 71 -5.13 -11.55 -4.94
CA GLY A 71 -5.85 -12.80 -5.20
C GLY A 71 -6.73 -13.31 -4.05
N GLY A 72 -6.70 -12.66 -2.88
CA GLY A 72 -7.56 -12.92 -1.73
C GLY A 72 -6.94 -13.81 -0.65
N PHE A 73 -7.67 -13.99 0.46
CA PHE A 73 -7.24 -14.78 1.61
C PHE A 73 -8.35 -15.70 2.13
N ASP A 74 -7.97 -16.65 2.99
CA ASP A 74 -8.89 -17.26 3.93
C ASP A 74 -9.08 -16.37 5.16
N TRP A 75 -10.29 -16.34 5.70
CA TRP A 75 -10.72 -15.41 6.74
C TRP A 75 -11.17 -16.13 8.01
N ASP A 76 -10.87 -15.52 9.16
CA ASP A 76 -11.40 -15.90 10.47
C ASP A 76 -11.89 -14.65 11.22
N GLU A 77 -12.95 -14.82 12.01
CA GLU A 77 -13.48 -13.76 12.88
C GLU A 77 -13.65 -14.24 14.33
N SER A 78 -13.07 -15.39 14.68
CA SER A 78 -13.27 -16.02 15.99
C SER A 78 -12.75 -15.15 17.15
N ALA A 79 -11.79 -14.26 16.88
CA ALA A 79 -11.24 -13.30 17.83
C ALA A 79 -12.10 -12.03 18.02
N GLY A 80 -13.23 -11.91 17.33
CA GLY A 80 -14.13 -10.75 17.40
C GLY A 80 -13.79 -9.62 16.43
N PHE A 81 -12.81 -9.83 15.55
CA PHE A 81 -12.42 -8.94 14.46
C PHE A 81 -11.88 -9.79 13.30
N LEU A 82 -11.81 -9.22 12.09
CA LEU A 82 -11.47 -9.95 10.87
C LEU A 82 -9.96 -10.18 10.75
N ILE A 83 -9.57 -11.43 10.51
CA ILE A 83 -8.18 -11.89 10.43
C ILE A 83 -7.97 -12.69 9.14
N CYS A 84 -6.89 -12.40 8.42
CA CYS A 84 -6.40 -13.29 7.37
C CYS A 84 -5.60 -14.45 8.00
N VAL A 85 -6.06 -15.69 7.83
CA VAL A 85 -5.52 -16.88 8.56
C VAL A 85 -4.65 -17.77 7.71
N ALA A 86 -4.84 -17.75 6.38
CA ALA A 86 -4.03 -18.51 5.44
C ALA A 86 -4.07 -17.84 4.06
N CYS A 87 -2.91 -17.81 3.41
CA CYS A 87 -2.78 -17.27 2.07
C CYS A 87 -3.20 -18.32 1.02
N SER A 88 -4.41 -18.86 1.06
CA SER A 88 -4.83 -19.85 0.04
C SER A 88 -4.83 -19.28 -1.39
N LEU A 89 -4.65 -17.97 -1.56
CA LEU A 89 -4.67 -17.21 -2.82
C LEU A 89 -5.70 -17.83 -3.78
N PRO A 90 -6.99 -17.73 -3.45
CA PRO A 90 -8.04 -18.44 -4.17
C PRO A 90 -8.08 -18.06 -5.65
N ILE A 91 -7.57 -16.88 -6.00
CA ILE A 91 -7.38 -16.37 -7.35
C ILE A 91 -5.90 -15.98 -7.51
N ALA A 92 -5.37 -16.06 -8.74
CA ALA A 92 -4.01 -15.61 -9.04
C ALA A 92 -3.87 -14.09 -8.85
N GLY A 93 -2.71 -13.68 -8.33
CA GLY A 93 -2.34 -12.28 -8.20
C GLY A 93 -2.26 -11.57 -9.56
N ARG A 94 -2.61 -10.28 -9.57
CA ARG A 94 -2.58 -9.45 -10.78
C ARG A 94 -2.55 -7.96 -10.47
N VAL A 95 -2.15 -7.16 -11.46
CA VAL A 95 -2.33 -5.71 -11.45
C VAL A 95 -3.43 -5.35 -12.43
N GLU A 96 -4.35 -4.49 -12.00
CA GLU A 96 -5.54 -4.08 -12.76
C GLU A 96 -5.68 -2.57 -12.78
N ALA A 97 -6.46 -2.04 -13.72
CA ALA A 97 -6.89 -0.65 -13.76
C ALA A 97 -8.42 -0.56 -13.73
N VAL A 98 -8.95 0.37 -12.95
CA VAL A 98 -10.38 0.59 -12.74
C VAL A 98 -10.78 1.95 -13.30
N ASP A 99 -11.75 1.97 -14.21
CA ASP A 99 -12.37 3.21 -14.67
C ASP A 99 -13.42 3.68 -13.64
N LEU A 100 -13.21 4.86 -13.05
CA LEU A 100 -14.08 5.39 -12.00
C LEU A 100 -15.48 5.82 -12.49
N ALA A 101 -15.64 6.07 -13.78
CA ALA A 101 -16.91 6.49 -14.35
C ALA A 101 -17.81 5.29 -14.68
N THR A 102 -17.22 4.16 -15.10
CA THR A 102 -17.97 2.96 -15.49
C THR A 102 -17.94 1.84 -14.45
N GLY A 103 -16.92 1.82 -13.58
CA GLY A 103 -16.65 0.72 -12.67
C GLY A 103 -16.02 -0.51 -13.36
N GLU A 104 -15.66 -0.41 -14.64
CA GLU A 104 -15.03 -1.50 -15.38
C GLU A 104 -13.58 -1.71 -14.94
N THR A 105 -13.17 -2.99 -14.88
CA THR A 105 -11.82 -3.41 -14.52
C THR A 105 -11.10 -4.02 -15.71
N GLU A 106 -9.85 -3.61 -15.93
CA GLU A 106 -8.94 -4.16 -16.95
C GLU A 106 -7.73 -4.81 -16.27
N THR A 107 -7.49 -6.10 -16.53
CA THR A 107 -6.25 -6.76 -16.08
C THR A 107 -5.09 -6.39 -16.99
N LEU A 108 -4.01 -5.86 -16.41
CA LEU A 108 -2.81 -5.44 -17.13
C LEU A 108 -1.69 -6.48 -17.05
N TYR A 109 -1.46 -7.03 -15.86
CA TYR A 109 -0.35 -7.96 -15.62
C TYR A 109 -0.78 -9.11 -14.73
N THR A 110 -0.45 -10.34 -15.14
CA THR A 110 -0.60 -11.56 -14.34
C THR A 110 0.72 -12.30 -14.15
N GLU A 111 1.77 -11.90 -14.86
CA GLU A 111 3.10 -12.50 -14.82
C GLU A 111 4.19 -11.52 -15.26
N CYS A 112 5.44 -11.82 -14.92
CA CYS A 112 6.65 -11.16 -15.40
C CYS A 112 7.66 -12.23 -15.84
N ASP A 113 8.15 -12.15 -17.08
CA ASP A 113 9.09 -13.13 -17.66
C ASP A 113 8.63 -14.61 -17.52
N GLY A 114 7.32 -14.84 -17.70
CA GLY A 114 6.70 -16.16 -17.58
C GLY A 114 6.57 -16.70 -16.14
N ARG A 115 6.86 -15.87 -15.14
CA ARG A 115 6.61 -16.17 -13.72
C ARG A 115 5.33 -15.46 -13.27
N PRO A 116 4.31 -16.19 -12.80
CA PRO A 116 3.10 -15.58 -12.28
C PRO A 116 3.39 -14.57 -11.17
N LEU A 117 2.60 -13.50 -11.12
CA LEU A 117 2.49 -12.68 -9.92
C LEU A 117 1.80 -13.53 -8.84
N GLU A 118 2.36 -13.55 -7.65
CA GLU A 118 1.85 -14.33 -6.53
C GLU A 118 0.80 -13.51 -5.77
N ALA A 119 1.23 -12.45 -5.08
CA ALA A 119 0.38 -11.59 -4.26
C ALA A 119 0.77 -10.11 -4.37
N PRO A 120 0.46 -9.42 -5.49
CA PRO A 120 0.58 -7.97 -5.60
C PRO A 120 -0.07 -7.26 -4.41
N ASN A 121 0.67 -6.37 -3.75
CA ASN A 121 0.27 -5.82 -2.46
C ASN A 121 0.03 -4.31 -2.54
N ASP A 122 1.05 -3.49 -2.79
CA ASP A 122 0.92 -2.04 -2.84
C ASP A 122 1.58 -1.43 -4.09
N ILE A 123 1.20 -0.20 -4.45
CA ILE A 123 1.51 0.42 -5.75
C ILE A 123 1.75 1.95 -5.64
N VAL A 124 2.75 2.46 -6.37
CA VAL A 124 3.04 3.90 -6.46
C VAL A 124 3.51 4.29 -7.86
N PHE A 125 2.98 5.40 -8.38
CA PHE A 125 3.40 5.96 -9.67
C PHE A 125 4.57 6.94 -9.55
N ASP A 126 5.47 6.89 -10.53
CA ASP A 126 6.52 7.88 -10.72
C ASP A 126 6.07 9.03 -11.64
N ALA A 127 6.90 10.08 -11.73
CA ALA A 127 6.59 11.28 -12.52
C ALA A 127 6.59 11.05 -14.04
N THR A 128 7.11 9.91 -14.51
CA THR A 128 7.19 9.56 -15.93
C THR A 128 5.96 8.79 -16.41
N GLY A 129 5.10 8.36 -15.49
CA GLY A 129 3.85 7.66 -15.78
C GLY A 129 3.93 6.15 -15.60
N GLY A 130 5.12 5.58 -15.35
CA GLY A 130 5.21 4.19 -14.90
C GLY A 130 5.03 4.07 -13.40
N PHE A 131 4.94 2.84 -12.92
CA PHE A 131 4.67 2.57 -11.51
C PHE A 131 5.53 1.45 -10.96
N TYR A 132 5.86 1.58 -9.68
CA TYR A 132 6.40 0.50 -8.88
C TYR A 132 5.28 -0.19 -8.13
N PHE A 133 5.38 -1.51 -7.98
CA PHE A 133 4.50 -2.25 -7.09
C PHE A 133 5.25 -3.39 -6.41
N THR A 134 4.72 -3.82 -5.28
CA THR A 134 5.24 -4.95 -4.52
C THR A 134 4.41 -6.19 -4.82
N ASP A 135 5.07 -7.33 -4.89
CA ASP A 135 4.45 -8.64 -4.77
C ASP A 135 4.99 -9.27 -3.50
N SER A 136 4.12 -9.46 -2.51
CA SER A 136 4.51 -10.00 -1.20
C SER A 136 5.07 -11.42 -1.28
N GLY A 137 4.92 -12.11 -2.41
CA GLY A 137 5.14 -13.53 -2.48
C GLY A 137 4.12 -14.26 -1.62
N HIS A 138 4.38 -15.53 -1.36
CA HIS A 138 3.37 -16.39 -0.75
C HIS A 138 3.99 -17.64 -0.09
N TRP A 139 3.30 -18.18 0.92
CA TRP A 139 3.68 -19.42 1.61
C TRP A 139 2.93 -20.64 1.05
N ARG A 140 3.62 -21.47 0.26
CA ARG A 140 3.09 -22.77 -0.18
C ARG A 140 3.45 -23.86 0.83
N GLY A 141 2.61 -23.99 1.85
CA GLY A 141 2.82 -24.94 2.95
C GLY A 141 4.01 -24.55 3.81
N ARG A 142 5.15 -25.25 3.66
CA ARG A 142 6.40 -24.95 4.39
C ARG A 142 7.44 -24.20 3.55
N VAL A 143 7.12 -23.91 2.30
CA VAL A 143 8.01 -23.22 1.37
C VAL A 143 7.53 -21.80 1.20
N GLU A 144 8.41 -20.85 1.50
CA GLU A 144 8.20 -19.44 1.20
C GLU A 144 8.62 -19.19 -0.26
N GLN A 145 7.70 -18.69 -1.07
CA GLN A 145 8.03 -18.03 -2.32
C GLN A 145 8.31 -16.58 -1.98
N SER A 146 9.58 -16.20 -2.10
CA SER A 146 9.99 -14.82 -1.87
C SER A 146 9.30 -13.89 -2.85
N GLY A 147 8.92 -12.72 -2.34
CA GLY A 147 8.31 -11.67 -3.12
C GLY A 147 9.30 -10.95 -4.03
N ALA A 148 8.80 -9.92 -4.70
CA ALA A 148 9.57 -9.10 -5.61
C ALA A 148 9.03 -7.67 -5.64
N ILE A 149 9.85 -6.76 -6.17
CA ILE A 149 9.45 -5.39 -6.48
C ILE A 149 9.56 -5.25 -7.99
N TYR A 150 8.51 -4.73 -8.60
CA TYR A 150 8.39 -4.57 -10.04
C TYR A 150 8.31 -3.11 -10.43
N TYR A 151 8.66 -2.82 -11.68
CA TYR A 151 8.37 -1.57 -12.36
C TYR A 151 7.61 -1.88 -13.66
N ALA A 152 6.51 -1.18 -13.92
CA ALA A 152 5.63 -1.49 -15.04
C ALA A 152 5.01 -0.23 -15.68
N GLN A 153 4.44 -0.43 -16.87
CA GLN A 153 3.80 0.62 -17.66
C GLN A 153 2.26 0.59 -17.52
N PRO A 154 1.59 1.75 -17.52
CA PRO A 154 0.15 1.84 -17.30
C PRO A 154 -0.70 1.27 -18.45
N ASP A 155 -0.08 1.04 -19.60
CA ASP A 155 -0.71 0.56 -20.83
C ASP A 155 -0.56 -0.97 -21.05
N GLY A 156 0.02 -1.69 -20.08
CA GLY A 156 0.25 -3.13 -20.20
C GLY A 156 1.47 -3.51 -21.05
N SER A 157 2.23 -2.54 -21.58
CA SER A 157 3.29 -2.81 -22.57
C SER A 157 4.57 -3.42 -22.00
N SER A 158 4.91 -3.14 -20.73
CA SER A 158 6.15 -3.64 -20.11
C SER A 158 6.04 -3.77 -18.59
N ILE A 159 6.57 -4.86 -18.07
CA ILE A 159 6.79 -5.13 -16.65
C ILE A 159 8.20 -5.72 -16.49
N VAL A 160 8.91 -5.29 -15.44
CA VAL A 160 10.26 -5.78 -15.11
C VAL A 160 10.38 -5.98 -13.60
N ALA A 161 10.95 -7.10 -13.16
CA ALA A 161 11.36 -7.27 -11.77
C ALA A 161 12.62 -6.43 -11.51
N VAL A 162 12.50 -5.38 -10.70
CA VAL A 162 13.62 -4.48 -10.35
C VAL A 162 14.35 -4.95 -9.09
N VAL A 163 13.66 -5.72 -8.24
CA VAL A 163 14.25 -6.45 -7.12
C VAL A 163 13.59 -7.84 -7.05
N GLU A 164 14.38 -8.90 -7.20
CA GLU A 164 13.92 -10.27 -7.04
C GLU A 164 14.21 -10.81 -5.63
N SER A 165 13.44 -11.82 -5.21
CA SER A 165 13.66 -12.58 -3.96
C SER A 165 13.71 -11.71 -2.70
N PHE A 166 12.81 -10.73 -2.62
CA PHE A 166 12.68 -9.85 -1.47
C PHE A 166 11.73 -10.46 -0.42
N PRO A 167 12.07 -10.43 0.88
CA PRO A 167 11.23 -11.05 1.91
C PRO A 167 9.98 -10.21 2.15
N ALA A 168 8.83 -10.69 1.65
CA ALA A 168 7.50 -10.15 1.87
C ALA A 168 7.41 -8.61 1.80
N PRO A 169 7.75 -8.01 0.64
CA PRO A 169 7.53 -6.59 0.42
C PRO A 169 6.04 -6.28 0.51
N ASN A 170 5.71 -5.14 1.09
CA ASN A 170 4.32 -4.73 1.31
C ASN A 170 4.15 -3.27 0.87
N GLY A 171 4.05 -2.31 1.79
CA GLY A 171 4.02 -0.88 1.48
C GLY A 171 5.12 -0.41 0.55
N ILE A 172 4.78 0.46 -0.40
CA ILE A 172 5.72 1.06 -1.33
C ILE A 172 5.41 2.54 -1.56
N GLY A 173 6.44 3.38 -1.54
CA GLY A 173 6.26 4.82 -1.73
C GLY A 173 7.52 5.51 -2.24
N LEU A 174 7.34 6.64 -2.90
CA LEU A 174 8.45 7.47 -3.38
C LEU A 174 8.66 8.67 -2.44
N SER A 175 9.90 9.12 -2.31
CA SER A 175 10.17 10.45 -1.75
C SER A 175 9.49 11.52 -2.61
N ALA A 176 9.22 12.70 -2.03
CA ALA A 176 8.51 13.78 -2.71
C ALA A 176 9.21 14.25 -4.01
N ASP A 177 10.53 14.09 -4.11
CA ASP A 177 11.32 14.39 -5.31
C ASP A 177 11.51 13.19 -6.26
N GLY A 178 10.95 12.03 -5.92
CA GLY A 178 11.09 10.77 -6.64
C GLY A 178 12.48 10.13 -6.57
N GLY A 179 13.41 10.70 -5.80
CA GLY A 179 14.81 10.24 -5.72
C GLY A 179 15.00 8.95 -4.93
N ARG A 180 14.04 8.57 -4.07
CA ARG A 180 14.09 7.34 -3.28
C ARG A 180 12.81 6.55 -3.40
N LEU A 181 12.96 5.23 -3.47
CA LEU A 181 11.88 4.26 -3.34
C LEU A 181 11.98 3.61 -1.97
N TYR A 182 10.94 3.75 -1.15
CA TYR A 182 10.78 3.12 0.16
C TYR A 182 9.94 1.87 0.03
N VAL A 183 10.33 0.79 0.71
CA VAL A 183 9.57 -0.46 0.76
C VAL A 183 9.59 -1.05 2.16
N SER A 184 8.42 -1.40 2.69
CA SER A 184 8.30 -2.14 3.94
C SER A 184 8.45 -3.65 3.71
N SER A 185 9.00 -4.35 4.69
CA SER A 185 9.07 -5.81 4.75
C SER A 185 8.29 -6.29 5.97
N THR A 186 7.18 -6.98 5.72
CA THR A 186 6.14 -7.23 6.73
C THR A 186 6.66 -8.04 7.90
N GLN A 187 7.04 -9.31 7.67
CA GLN A 187 7.46 -10.23 8.72
C GLN A 187 8.85 -9.91 9.27
N ALA A 188 9.70 -9.25 8.47
CA ALA A 188 11.02 -8.82 8.96
C ALA A 188 10.94 -7.60 9.88
N GLY A 189 9.84 -6.84 9.84
CA GLY A 189 9.68 -5.61 10.61
C GLY A 189 10.68 -4.55 10.19
N ARG A 190 10.94 -4.38 8.88
CA ARG A 190 12.01 -3.49 8.39
C ARG A 190 11.55 -2.61 7.24
N LEU A 191 11.86 -1.33 7.32
CA LEU A 191 11.70 -0.34 6.28
C LEU A 191 13.02 -0.16 5.55
N TRP A 192 12.97 -0.26 4.23
CA TRP A 192 14.12 -0.24 3.34
C TRP A 192 13.98 0.88 2.32
N TYR A 193 15.09 1.27 1.69
CA TYR A 193 15.04 2.14 0.53
C TYR A 193 16.12 1.84 -0.51
N TRP A 194 15.90 2.36 -1.72
CA TRP A 194 16.88 2.48 -2.79
C TRP A 194 16.88 3.90 -3.32
N GLU A 195 18.01 4.34 -3.86
CA GLU A 195 18.06 5.54 -4.70
C GLU A 195 17.52 5.18 -6.09
N VAL A 196 16.67 6.03 -6.66
CA VAL A 196 16.13 5.87 -8.03
C VAL A 196 17.07 6.60 -8.99
N GLU A 197 17.77 5.86 -9.85
CA GLU A 197 18.69 6.46 -10.84
C GLU A 197 17.95 6.91 -12.10
N SER A 198 16.94 6.14 -12.48
CA SER A 198 16.01 6.41 -13.57
C SER A 198 14.78 5.50 -13.39
N PRO A 199 13.70 5.69 -14.15
CA PRO A 199 12.52 4.81 -14.06
C PRO A 199 12.90 3.32 -14.17
N GLY A 200 12.49 2.53 -13.19
CA GLY A 200 12.81 1.11 -13.07
C GLY A 200 14.28 0.75 -12.76
N VAL A 201 15.16 1.72 -12.49
CA VAL A 201 16.57 1.47 -12.17
C VAL A 201 16.89 1.94 -10.76
N LEU A 202 17.19 0.98 -9.89
CA LEU A 202 17.42 1.19 -8.47
C LEU A 202 18.88 0.97 -8.09
N ARG A 203 19.42 1.86 -7.24
CA ARG A 203 20.74 1.73 -6.65
C ARG A 203 20.66 1.69 -5.13
N GLY A 204 21.17 0.61 -4.55
CA GLY A 204 21.40 0.49 -3.11
C GLY A 204 22.83 0.09 -2.78
N GLY A 205 23.02 -0.79 -1.80
CA GLY A 205 24.30 -1.39 -1.44
C GLY A 205 25.00 -0.75 -0.24
N GLN A 206 24.35 0.18 0.47
CA GLN A 206 24.91 0.79 1.68
C GLN A 206 24.81 -0.16 2.90
N THR A 207 23.87 -1.11 2.88
CA THR A 207 23.73 -2.13 3.92
C THR A 207 24.31 -3.47 3.46
N PHE A 208 25.32 -3.95 4.18
CA PHE A 208 25.99 -5.20 3.86
C PHE A 208 25.04 -6.40 4.02
N PHE A 209 24.95 -7.25 2.99
CA PHE A 209 24.05 -8.40 2.90
C PHE A 209 22.55 -8.08 3.05
N ALA A 210 22.12 -6.86 2.72
CA ALA A 210 20.71 -6.55 2.62
C ALA A 210 20.04 -7.28 1.44
N PRO A 211 18.77 -7.71 1.58
CA PRO A 211 18.01 -8.28 0.49
C PRO A 211 17.89 -7.27 -0.66
N GLY A 212 18.06 -7.72 -1.91
CA GLY A 212 17.93 -6.83 -3.07
C GLY A 212 18.92 -5.66 -3.11
N ASN A 213 20.05 -5.76 -2.41
CA ASN A 213 20.97 -4.64 -2.18
C ASN A 213 20.30 -3.41 -1.53
N ALA A 214 19.22 -3.58 -0.76
CA ALA A 214 18.54 -2.46 -0.13
C ALA A 214 19.43 -1.67 0.85
N ASN A 215 19.05 -0.43 1.11
CA ASN A 215 19.59 0.36 2.23
C ASN A 215 18.59 0.29 3.39
N PHE A 216 19.05 -0.12 4.57
CA PHE A 216 18.22 -0.12 5.77
C PHE A 216 17.87 1.31 6.17
N LEU A 217 16.58 1.58 6.41
CA LEU A 217 16.13 2.85 6.95
C LEU A 217 15.78 2.72 8.43
N TRP A 218 14.88 1.79 8.75
CA TRP A 218 14.29 1.74 10.09
C TRP A 218 13.68 0.38 10.43
N SER A 219 13.53 0.11 11.73
CA SER A 219 12.83 -1.04 12.28
C SER A 219 12.29 -0.65 13.67
N PRO A 220 11.07 -1.07 14.04
CA PRO A 220 10.54 -0.79 15.35
C PRO A 220 11.32 -1.55 16.43
N VAL A 221 11.44 -0.94 17.62
CA VAL A 221 12.11 -1.56 18.76
C VAL A 221 11.27 -2.72 19.32
N THR A 222 9.95 -2.57 19.30
CA THR A 222 8.99 -3.62 19.65
C THR A 222 8.56 -4.37 18.40
N TYR A 223 8.16 -5.63 18.56
CA TYR A 223 7.64 -6.41 17.45
C TYR A 223 6.44 -5.69 16.80
N ALA A 224 6.56 -5.46 15.49
CA ALA A 224 5.49 -4.99 14.63
C ALA A 224 5.63 -5.66 13.27
N LEU A 225 4.51 -5.90 12.60
CA LEU A 225 4.52 -6.22 11.19
C LEU A 225 4.32 -4.91 10.44
N LEU A 226 5.26 -4.57 9.56
CA LEU A 226 5.15 -3.35 8.77
C LEU A 226 4.20 -3.59 7.60
N ASP A 227 3.20 -2.74 7.47
CA ASP A 227 2.23 -2.83 6.40
C ASP A 227 2.52 -1.74 5.35
N SER A 228 1.55 -0.93 4.97
CA SER A 228 1.72 0.12 3.98
C SER A 228 2.26 1.45 4.53
N LEU A 229 2.63 2.37 3.64
CA LEU A 229 3.24 3.65 4.00
C LEU A 229 2.82 4.78 3.06
N ALA A 230 2.92 6.02 3.54
CA ALA A 230 2.92 7.22 2.70
C ALA A 230 4.03 8.18 3.13
N VAL A 231 4.35 9.16 2.30
CA VAL A 231 5.37 10.17 2.59
C VAL A 231 4.72 11.54 2.80
N ASP A 232 5.14 12.26 3.82
CA ASP A 232 4.70 13.64 4.05
C ASP A 232 5.57 14.66 3.29
N ALA A 233 5.12 15.91 3.22
CA ALA A 233 5.78 16.98 2.47
C ALA A 233 7.13 17.41 3.06
N GLU A 234 7.47 16.97 4.27
CA GLU A 234 8.80 17.15 4.87
C GLU A 234 9.73 15.98 4.54
N GLY A 235 9.23 14.95 3.84
CA GLY A 235 9.97 13.77 3.42
C GLY A 235 9.92 12.63 4.44
N ASN A 236 9.12 12.74 5.50
CA ASN A 236 9.02 11.67 6.49
C ASN A 236 8.15 10.53 5.97
N VAL A 237 8.58 9.30 6.22
CA VAL A 237 7.78 8.10 5.94
C VAL A 237 6.81 7.88 7.10
N CYS A 238 5.52 7.90 6.80
CA CYS A 238 4.46 7.55 7.73
C CYS A 238 4.10 6.07 7.49
N GLN A 239 4.68 5.20 8.31
CA GLN A 239 4.57 3.75 8.20
C GLN A 239 3.39 3.24 9.05
N ALA A 240 2.44 2.55 8.42
CA ALA A 240 1.43 1.79 9.13
C ALA A 240 2.01 0.48 9.65
N ASN A 241 1.66 0.15 10.89
CA ASN A 241 2.15 -1.03 11.58
C ASN A 241 0.95 -1.82 12.10
N ILE A 242 0.81 -3.06 11.65
CA ILE A 242 -0.13 -4.01 12.27
C ILE A 242 0.28 -4.15 13.76
N LEU A 243 -0.71 -4.01 14.64
CA LEU A 243 -0.64 -3.96 16.11
C LEU A 243 -0.12 -2.65 16.73
N ASN A 244 0.47 -1.71 15.97
CA ASN A 244 1.21 -0.57 16.54
C ASN A 244 0.93 0.80 15.88
N GLY A 245 -0.20 0.98 15.18
CA GLY A 245 -0.60 2.30 14.66
C GLY A 245 0.33 2.85 13.57
N ILE A 246 0.59 4.16 13.58
CA ILE A 246 1.46 4.85 12.61
C ILE A 246 2.77 5.29 13.27
N SER A 247 3.91 4.90 12.70
CA SER A 247 5.22 5.47 13.03
C SER A 247 5.62 6.51 11.98
N VAL A 248 6.17 7.64 12.41
CA VAL A 248 6.70 8.69 11.52
C VAL A 248 8.22 8.65 11.57
N ILE A 249 8.85 8.34 10.44
CA ILE A 249 10.28 8.10 10.32
C ILE A 249 10.89 9.16 9.41
N SER A 250 11.94 9.84 9.86
CA SER A 250 12.65 10.82 9.05
C SER A 250 13.39 10.17 7.86
N PRO A 251 13.78 10.93 6.83
CA PRO A 251 14.64 10.44 5.75
C PRO A 251 15.99 9.86 6.20
N ALA A 252 16.39 10.13 7.45
CA ALA A 252 17.61 9.63 8.08
C ALA A 252 17.39 8.34 8.90
N GLY A 253 16.15 7.84 9.00
CA GLY A 253 15.82 6.64 9.77
C GLY A 253 15.53 6.90 11.26
N GLU A 254 15.38 8.16 11.67
CA GLU A 254 15.02 8.51 13.04
C GLU A 254 13.51 8.44 13.23
N LEU A 255 13.05 7.76 14.28
CA LEU A 255 11.66 7.80 14.70
C LEU A 255 11.35 9.18 15.29
N LEU A 256 10.42 9.90 14.68
CA LEU A 256 9.97 11.22 15.10
C LEU A 256 8.75 11.15 16.01
N GLU A 257 7.77 10.33 15.62
CA GLU A 257 6.48 10.22 16.31
C GLU A 257 5.93 8.79 16.19
N ASP A 258 5.22 8.33 17.21
CA ASP A 258 4.37 7.14 17.16
C ASP A 258 2.93 7.55 17.53
N LEU A 259 1.99 7.17 16.67
CA LEU A 259 0.56 7.47 16.83
C LEU A 259 -0.22 6.15 16.94
N PRO A 260 -0.70 5.79 18.14
CA PRO A 260 -1.60 4.65 18.31
C PRO A 260 -2.91 4.87 17.56
N ILE A 261 -3.41 3.80 16.93
CA ILE A 261 -4.73 3.73 16.30
C ILE A 261 -5.53 2.64 17.00
N ASP A 262 -6.81 2.92 17.28
CA ASP A 262 -7.71 1.98 17.96
C ASP A 262 -8.26 0.91 17.00
N ASP A 263 -7.34 0.15 16.42
CA ASP A 263 -7.59 -1.04 15.62
C ASP A 263 -6.41 -2.02 15.74
N PRO A 264 -6.65 -3.34 15.88
CA PRO A 264 -5.55 -4.30 15.94
C PRO A 264 -4.72 -4.32 14.65
N PHE A 265 -5.32 -4.01 13.50
CA PHE A 265 -4.63 -4.02 12.20
C PHE A 265 -4.69 -2.63 11.57
N THR A 266 -3.75 -1.77 11.94
CA THR A 266 -3.51 -0.52 11.19
C THR A 266 -2.70 -0.88 9.94
N THR A 267 -3.30 -0.73 8.76
CA THR A 267 -2.75 -1.32 7.55
C THR A 267 -2.18 -0.32 6.56
N ASN A 268 -2.82 0.84 6.39
CA ASN A 268 -2.42 1.78 5.35
C ASN A 268 -2.74 3.22 5.74
N ILE A 269 -2.14 4.17 5.02
CA ILE A 269 -2.29 5.60 5.24
C ILE A 269 -2.19 6.35 3.90
N CYS A 270 -3.07 7.33 3.69
CA CYS A 270 -2.88 8.33 2.64
C CYS A 270 -3.20 9.73 3.15
N PHE A 271 -2.86 10.75 2.35
CA PHE A 271 -3.11 12.14 2.69
C PHE A 271 -4.09 12.77 1.70
N GLY A 272 -4.95 13.64 2.20
CA GLY A 272 -5.89 14.39 1.39
C GLY A 272 -6.45 15.61 2.12
N GLY A 273 -7.58 16.09 1.61
CA GLY A 273 -8.16 17.36 2.03
C GLY A 273 -7.50 18.57 1.36
N PRO A 274 -8.11 19.76 1.44
CA PRO A 274 -7.71 20.92 0.62
C PRO A 274 -6.27 21.42 0.84
N ASP A 275 -5.68 21.13 2.00
CA ASP A 275 -4.30 21.47 2.37
C ASP A 275 -3.39 20.23 2.50
N ARG A 276 -3.89 19.03 2.16
CA ARG A 276 -3.24 17.72 2.36
C ARG A 276 -2.86 17.43 3.81
N ARG A 277 -3.48 18.09 4.79
CA ARG A 277 -3.23 17.87 6.23
C ARG A 277 -4.30 17.00 6.88
N THR A 278 -5.02 16.21 6.07
CA THR A 278 -5.89 15.14 6.58
C THR A 278 -5.25 13.81 6.23
N ALA A 279 -4.91 13.01 7.24
CA ALA A 279 -4.49 11.63 7.05
C ALA A 279 -5.70 10.71 7.16
N TYR A 280 -5.85 9.80 6.19
CA TYR A 280 -6.81 8.72 6.20
C TYR A 280 -6.09 7.42 6.48
N VAL A 281 -6.51 6.68 7.50
CA VAL A 281 -5.83 5.46 7.96
C VAL A 281 -6.81 4.30 7.97
N THR A 282 -6.43 3.17 7.39
CA THR A 282 -7.27 1.97 7.38
C THR A 282 -7.01 1.10 8.61
N GLY A 283 -8.09 0.73 9.30
CA GLY A 283 -8.12 -0.25 10.39
C GLY A 283 -8.80 -1.52 9.91
N ALA A 284 -8.02 -2.50 9.47
CA ALA A 284 -8.54 -3.66 8.79
C ALA A 284 -9.29 -4.64 9.70
N GLY A 285 -8.89 -4.73 10.97
CA GLY A 285 -9.44 -5.70 11.91
C GLY A 285 -10.90 -5.44 12.21
N HIS A 286 -11.25 -4.21 12.60
CA HIS A 286 -12.64 -3.83 12.85
C HIS A 286 -13.34 -3.18 11.64
N GLY A 287 -12.66 -3.07 10.50
CA GLY A 287 -13.29 -2.56 9.28
C GLY A 287 -13.54 -1.06 9.32
N LYS A 288 -12.56 -0.28 9.78
CA LYS A 288 -12.68 1.16 9.99
C LYS A 288 -11.83 1.94 9.00
N LEU A 289 -12.32 3.11 8.61
CA LEU A 289 -11.51 4.19 8.04
C LEU A 289 -11.43 5.31 9.08
N PHE A 290 -10.21 5.65 9.49
CA PHE A 290 -9.94 6.77 10.38
C PHE A 290 -9.59 8.02 9.59
N GLU A 291 -9.89 9.18 10.18
CA GLU A 291 -9.58 10.53 9.68
C GLU A 291 -8.88 11.29 10.80
N ILE A 292 -7.72 11.88 10.49
CA ILE A 292 -6.82 12.48 11.48
C ILE A 292 -6.30 13.80 10.93
N GLU A 293 -6.38 14.88 11.72
CA GLU A 293 -5.67 16.12 11.39
C GLU A 293 -4.16 15.87 11.52
N TRP A 294 -3.45 15.96 10.40
CA TRP A 294 -2.02 15.69 10.32
C TRP A 294 -1.21 16.98 10.48
N PRO A 295 -0.16 16.99 11.33
CA PRO A 295 0.63 18.19 11.58
C PRO A 295 1.41 18.68 10.36
N ARG A 296 1.64 17.81 9.37
CA ARG A 296 2.37 18.09 8.14
C ARG A 296 1.45 17.83 6.94
N ALA A 297 1.67 18.52 5.82
CA ALA A 297 0.95 18.17 4.61
C ALA A 297 1.48 16.83 4.07
N GLY A 298 0.66 16.03 3.40
CA GLY A 298 1.13 14.91 2.59
C GLY A 298 2.01 15.38 1.43
N ALA A 299 2.96 14.53 1.01
CA ALA A 299 3.67 14.75 -0.24
C ALA A 299 2.67 14.73 -1.41
N VAL A 300 2.91 15.56 -2.41
CA VAL A 300 2.08 15.57 -3.62
C VAL A 300 2.41 14.32 -4.42
N LEU A 301 1.40 13.49 -4.72
CA LEU A 301 1.56 12.34 -5.59
C LEU A 301 1.77 12.81 -7.04
N ASN A 302 2.51 12.03 -7.84
CA ASN A 302 2.78 12.37 -9.24
C ASN A 302 1.51 12.45 -10.09
N PHE A 303 0.55 11.59 -9.76
CA PHE A 303 -0.82 11.69 -10.22
C PHE A 303 -1.68 11.78 -8.97
N ASP A 304 -2.55 12.78 -8.95
CA ASP A 304 -3.39 13.08 -7.81
C ASP A 304 -4.78 13.41 -8.36
N LEU A 305 -5.79 12.84 -7.74
CA LEU A 305 -7.20 13.11 -8.07
C LEU A 305 -7.82 14.11 -7.07
N GLY A 306 -7.02 14.72 -6.17
CA GLY A 306 -7.43 15.81 -5.29
C GLY A 306 -6.43 16.32 -4.28
#